data_AF-A0A2N3LQD2-F1
#
_entry.id   AF-A0A2N3LQD2-F1
#
_cell.length_a   1.000
_cell.length_b   1.000
_cell.length_c   1.000
_cell.angle_alpha   90.00
_cell.angle_beta   90.00
_cell.angle_gamma   90.00
#
_symmetry.space_group_name_H-M   'P 1'
#
loop_
_entity.id
_entity.type
_entity.pdbx_description
1 polymer ?
#
loop_
_entity_poly.entity_id
_entity_poly.type
_entity_poly.pdbx_seq_one_letter_code
_entity_poly.pdbx_strand_id
1 'polypeptide(L)' 'MFYILQKYFLMKGETAVRKYTLFLLILFIFFSFWINILGLMKLIPILITSPILFLSLFLLLVYLNGRNTFRGFH' A
#
# COMPACT_ATOMS: atom_id res chain seq x y z
N MET A 1 -30.33 16.44 -10.34
CA MET A 1 -29.08 17.25 -10.45
C MET A 1 -28.25 17.21 -9.17
N PHE A 2 -28.82 17.50 -7.99
CA PHE A 2 -28.10 17.56 -6.70
C PHE A 2 -27.37 16.25 -6.31
N TYR A 3 -28.03 15.09 -6.48
CA TYR A 3 -27.45 13.77 -6.19
C TYR A 3 -26.20 13.43 -7.02
N ILE A 4 -26.13 13.87 -8.28
CA ILE A 4 -25.00 13.58 -9.18
C ILE A 4 -23.76 14.36 -8.74
N LEU A 5 -23.94 15.62 -8.30
CA LEU A 5 -22.86 16.46 -7.78
C LEU A 5 -22.28 15.92 -6.47
N GLN A 6 -23.14 15.44 -5.56
CA GLN A 6 -22.68 14.82 -4.31
C GLN A 6 -21.86 13.55 -4.57
N LYS A 7 -22.31 12.70 -5.51
CA LYS A 7 -21.58 11.48 -5.90
C LYS A 7 -20.23 11.81 -6.54
N TYR A 8 -20.16 12.85 -7.37
CA TYR A 8 -18.90 13.31 -7.97
C TYR A 8 -17.88 13.79 -6.93
N PHE A 9 -18.35 14.52 -5.92
CA PHE A 9 -17.49 15.00 -4.83
C PHE A 9 -16.95 13.85 -3.99
N LEU A 10 -17.79 12.86 -3.66
CA LEU A 10 -17.39 11.66 -2.93
C LEU A 10 -16.39 10.81 -3.73
N MET A 11 -16.64 10.56 -5.02
CA MET A 11 -15.70 9.79 -5.85
C MET A 11 -14.34 10.50 -6.01
N LYS A 12 -14.35 11.83 -6.11
CA LYS A 12 -13.10 12.61 -6.19
C LYS A 12 -12.27 12.45 -4.90
N GLY A 13 -12.90 12.46 -3.73
CA GLY A 13 -12.25 12.22 -2.44
C GLY A 13 -11.57 10.85 -2.34
N GLU A 14 -12.27 9.78 -2.75
CA GLU A 14 -11.70 8.41 -2.72
C GLU A 14 -10.47 8.25 -3.62
N THR A 15 -10.44 8.92 -4.78
CA THR A 15 -9.27 8.87 -5.67
C THR A 15 -8.04 9.56 -5.08
N ALA A 16 -8.23 10.64 -4.31
CA ALA A 16 -7.14 11.34 -3.64
C ALA A 16 -6.53 10.48 -2.54
N VAL A 17 -7.37 9.91 -1.65
CA VAL A 17 -6.94 8.99 -0.58
C VAL A 17 -6.12 7.84 -1.16
N ARG A 18 -6.59 7.22 -2.26
CA ARG A 18 -5.87 6.14 -2.95
C ARG A 18 -4.48 6.54 -3.47
N LYS A 19 -4.31 7.77 -3.96
CA LYS A 19 -2.99 8.27 -4.40
C LYS A 19 -2.04 8.42 -3.22
N TYR A 20 -2.51 9.01 -2.11
CA TYR A 20 -1.69 9.15 -0.89
C TYR A 20 -1.36 7.79 -0.27
N THR A 21 -2.32 6.85 -0.21
CA THR A 21 -2.07 5.49 0.28
C THR A 21 -0.99 4.78 -0.54
N LEU A 22 -1.05 4.88 -1.88
CA LEU A 22 -0.01 4.32 -2.75
C LEU A 22 1.37 4.93 -2.49
N PHE A 23 1.42 6.26 -2.36
CA PHE A 23 2.67 6.97 -2.08
C PHE A 23 3.30 6.51 -0.74
N LEU A 24 2.48 6.39 0.31
CA LEU A 24 2.93 5.90 1.62
C LEU A 24 3.42 4.44 1.57
N LEU A 25 2.74 3.58 0.82
CA LEU A 25 3.16 2.18 0.61
C LEU A 25 4.52 2.09 -0.07
N ILE A 26 4.74 2.87 -1.13
CA ILE A 26 6.02 2.91 -1.85
C ILE A 26 7.13 3.42 -0.92
N LEU A 27 6.86 4.47 -0.15
CA LEU A 27 7.81 5.02 0.82
C LEU A 27 8.16 4.00 1.91
N PHE A 28 7.18 3.24 2.40
CA PHE A 28 7.38 2.19 3.41
C PHE A 28 8.22 1.02 2.88
N ILE A 29 7.98 0.59 1.64
CA ILE A 29 8.80 -0.46 0.98
C ILE A 29 10.24 0.03 0.82
N PHE A 30 10.42 1.27 0.35
CA PHE A 30 11.75 1.85 0.18
C PHE A 30 12.52 1.87 1.51
N PHE A 31 11.90 2.34 2.58
CA PHE A 31 12.51 2.37 3.91
C PHE A 31 12.82 0.95 4.44
N SER A 32 11.89 0.02 4.27
CA SER A 32 12.07 -1.38 4.66
C SER A 32 13.23 -2.05 3.90
N PHE A 33 13.40 -1.71 2.62
CA PHE A 33 14.51 -2.20 1.79
C PHE A 33 15.86 -1.69 2.29
N TRP A 34 15.97 -0.40 2.64
CA TRP A 34 17.21 0.14 3.24
C TRP A 34 17.56 -0.54 4.55
N ILE A 35 16.59 -0.72 5.45
CA ILE A 35 16.82 -1.44 6.71
C ILE A 35 17.22 -2.89 6.45
N ASN A 36 16.65 -3.54 5.43
CA ASN A 36 17.04 -4.89 5.05
C ASN A 36 18.50 -4.95 4.60
N ILE A 37 18.98 -4.00 3.79
CA ILE A 37 20.39 -3.88 3.40
C ILE A 37 21.28 -3.75 4.64
N LEU A 38 20.91 -2.92 5.63
CA LEU A 38 21.66 -2.84 6.89
C LEU A 38 21.70 -4.19 7.63
N GLY A 39 20.60 -4.95 7.56
CA GLY A 39 20.55 -6.32 8.06
C GLY A 39 21.49 -7.28 7.33
N LEU A 40 21.60 -7.17 6.00
CA LEU A 40 22.59 -7.92 5.20
C LEU A 40 24.03 -7.56 5.58
N MET A 41 24.27 -6.30 5.95
CA MET A 41 25.57 -5.82 6.43
C MET A 41 25.88 -6.25 7.88
N LYS A 42 25.04 -7.10 8.50
CA LYS A 42 25.14 -7.56 9.89
C LYS A 42 25.06 -6.45 10.96
N LEU A 43 24.53 -5.28 10.60
CA LEU A 43 24.31 -4.17 11.54
C LEU A 43 23.08 -4.41 12.43
N ILE A 44 22.09 -5.13 11.88
CA ILE A 44 20.82 -5.47 12.51
C ILE A 44 20.53 -6.95 12.23
N PRO A 45 19.88 -7.71 13.14
CA PRO A 45 19.51 -9.08 12.86
C PRO A 45 18.60 -9.19 11.63
N ILE A 46 19.04 -9.94 10.61
CA ILE A 46 18.28 -10.16 9.38
C ILE A 46 16.92 -10.84 9.64
N LEU A 47 16.81 -11.57 10.76
CA LEU A 47 15.59 -12.18 11.23
C LEU A 47 14.47 -11.16 11.50
N ILE A 48 14.81 -9.90 11.80
CA ILE A 48 13.84 -8.83 12.06
C ILE A 48 13.59 -8.03 10.77
N THR A 49 14.64 -7.71 10.03
CA THR A 49 14.54 -6.85 8.84
C THR A 49 13.85 -7.54 7.65
N SER A 50 13.99 -8.86 7.53
CA SER A 50 13.34 -9.65 6.46
C SER A 50 11.82 -9.76 6.60
N PRO A 51 11.26 -10.07 7.78
CA PRO A 51 9.81 -9.99 7.99
C PRO A 51 9.22 -8.61 7.69
N ILE A 52 9.93 -7.53 8.05
CA ILE A 52 9.47 -6.15 7.79
C ILE A 52 9.37 -5.89 6.27
N LEU A 53 10.42 -6.25 5.52
CA LEU A 53 10.41 -6.15 4.06
C LEU A 53 9.28 -6.99 3.45
N PHE A 54 9.13 -8.24 3.91
CA PHE A 54 8.06 -9.14 3.46
C PHE A 54 6.67 -8.54 3.72
N LEU A 55 6.41 -8.01 4.92
CA LEU A 55 5.16 -7.33 5.26
C LEU A 55 4.88 -6.14 4.34
N SER A 56 5.90 -5.32 4.03
CA SER A 56 5.73 -4.18 3.12
C SER A 56 5.29 -4.61 1.71
N LEU A 57 5.87 -5.70 1.19
CA LEU A 57 5.52 -6.26 -0.12
C LEU A 57 4.15 -6.94 -0.08
N PHE A 58 3.84 -7.65 1.00
CA PHE A 58 2.55 -8.28 1.20
C PHE A 58 1.41 -7.25 1.23
N LEU A 59 1.60 -6.14 1.96
CA LEU A 59 0.63 -5.04 1.99
C LEU A 59 0.41 -4.42 0.60
N LEU A 60 1.47 -4.30 -0.21
CA LEU A 60 1.35 -3.87 -1.60
C LEU A 60 0.50 -4.85 -2.41
N LEU A 61 0.78 -6.15 -2.29
CA LEU A 61 0.00 -7.18 -2.98
C LEU A 61 -1.46 -7.14 -2.54
N VAL A 62 -1.77 -7.04 -1.25
CA VAL A 62 -3.14 -6.89 -0.74
C VAL A 62 -3.81 -5.63 -1.30
N TYR A 63 -3.10 -4.50 -1.31
CA TYR A 63 -3.62 -3.23 -1.85
C TYR A 63 -3.93 -3.33 -3.36
N LEU A 64 -3.04 -3.97 -4.12
CA LEU A 64 -3.24 -4.20 -5.56
C LEU A 64 -4.35 -5.23 -5.80
N ASN A 65 -4.39 -6.31 -5.03
CA ASN A 65 -5.36 -7.39 -5.19
C ASN A 65 -6.77 -6.96 -4.79
N GLY A 66 -6.91 -6.01 -3.86
CA GLY A 66 -8.18 -5.35 -3.55
C GLY A 66 -8.82 -4.64 -4.76
N ARG A 67 -8.05 -4.32 -5.81
CA ARG A 67 -8.60 -3.81 -7.08
C ARG A 67 -9.26 -4.88 -7.96
N ASN A 68 -8.93 -6.15 -7.75
CA ASN A 68 -9.46 -7.29 -8.51
C ASN A 68 -10.51 -8.07 -7.70
N THR A 69 -11.17 -7.42 -6.74
CA THR A 69 -12.37 -8.00 -6.13
C THR A 69 -13.48 -7.97 -7.18
N PHE A 70 -13.67 -9.13 -7.82
CA PHE A 70 -14.82 -9.44 -8.65
C PHE A 70 -16.08 -9.10 -7.85
N ARG A 71 -16.85 -8.11 -8.30
CA ARG A 71 -18.16 -7.75 -7.75
C ARG A 71 -19.17 -8.82 -8.18
N GLY A 72 -18.95 -10.05 -7.72
CA GLY A 72 -19.74 -11.21 -8.08
C GLY A 72 -21.23 -10.94 -7.94
N PHE A 73 -21.90 -11.12 -9.08
CA PHE A 73 -23.33 -11.14 -9.38
C PHE A 73 -24.28 -10.96 -8.19
N HIS A 74 -24.97 -9.83 -8.18
CA HIS A 74 -26.21 -9.62 -7.43
C HIS A 74 -27.34 -9.30 -8.42
#